data_AF-Q98NG2-F1
#
_entry.id   AF-Q98NG2-F1
#
_cell.length_a   1.000
_cell.length_b   1.000
_cell.length_c   1.000
_cell.angle_alpha   90.00
_cell.angle_beta   90.00
_cell.angle_gamma   90.00
#
_symmetry.space_group_name_H-M   'P 1'
#
loop_
_entity.id
_entity.type
_entity.pdbx_description
1 polymer ?
#
loop_
_entity_poly.entity_id
_entity_poly.type
_entity_poly.pdbx_seq_one_letter_code
_entity_poly.pdbx_strand_id
1 'polypeptide(L)'
;MEIPSTFRHAPWSAGTLDQCGAKRMSVGTALEQLLRLIHRRAMKLAMLPEDERDSHYDRIRLSCCAAAEHIGQDPDQAAITANDMVEFVRALVGIIEMGSGPDHERNADQRSPMLPSGGQEHVTTRI
;
A
#
# COMPACT_ATOMS: atom_id res chain seq x y z
N MET A 1 -17.53 -3.49 66.42
CA MET A 1 -16.40 -2.59 66.15
C MET A 1 -15.51 -3.33 65.17
N GLU A 2 -15.83 -3.19 63.88
CA GLU A 2 -15.31 -4.02 62.80
C GLU A 2 -14.12 -3.34 62.13
N ILE A 3 -13.05 -4.10 61.88
CA ILE A 3 -11.87 -3.67 61.13
C ILE A 3 -12.07 -4.17 59.69
N PRO A 4 -12.18 -3.32 58.66
CA PRO A 4 -12.23 -3.80 57.28
C PRO A 4 -10.82 -4.07 56.77
N SER A 5 -10.46 -5.35 56.67
CA SER A 5 -9.26 -5.82 55.96
C SER A 5 -9.50 -5.68 54.45
N THR A 6 -8.77 -4.76 53.82
CA THR A 6 -8.82 -4.53 52.37
C THR A 6 -7.96 -5.58 51.66
N PHE A 7 -8.53 -6.75 51.39
CA PHE A 7 -7.92 -7.75 50.52
C PHE A 7 -8.07 -7.33 49.05
N ARG A 8 -7.12 -6.52 48.56
CA ARG A 8 -7.01 -6.23 47.12
C ARG A 8 -6.38 -7.43 46.41
N HIS A 9 -7.21 -8.27 45.78
CA HIS A 9 -6.75 -9.14 44.71
C HIS A 9 -6.45 -8.28 43.48
N ALA A 10 -5.18 -8.01 43.22
CA ALA A 10 -4.74 -7.62 41.89
C ALA A 10 -4.80 -8.88 41.00
N PRO A 11 -5.52 -8.88 39.86
CA PRO A 11 -5.33 -9.92 38.88
C PRO A 11 -3.95 -9.68 38.24
N TRP A 12 -3.01 -10.53 38.62
CA TRP A 12 -1.89 -10.93 37.76
C TRP A 12 -2.44 -11.07 36.34
N SER A 13 -2.15 -10.07 35.49
CA SER A 13 -2.26 -10.23 34.05
C SER A 13 -0.86 -10.52 33.59
N ALA A 14 -0.50 -11.81 33.64
CA ALA A 14 0.67 -12.30 32.95
C ALA A 14 0.45 -12.08 31.45
N GLY A 15 0.89 -10.92 30.97
CA GLY A 15 1.35 -10.83 29.60
C GLY A 15 2.48 -11.84 29.47
N THR A 16 2.25 -12.90 28.70
CA THR A 16 3.32 -13.75 28.19
C THR A 16 4.19 -12.87 27.30
N LEU A 17 5.19 -12.23 27.92
CA LEU A 17 6.31 -11.66 27.20
C LEU A 17 7.13 -12.84 26.68
N ASP A 18 6.80 -13.25 25.45
CA ASP A 18 7.73 -14.01 24.61
C ASP A 18 9.03 -13.19 24.55
N GLN A 19 10.13 -13.79 25.01
CA GLN A 19 11.44 -13.16 25.18
C GLN A 19 12.07 -12.87 23.82
N CYS A 20 11.57 -11.85 23.13
CA CYS A 20 12.27 -11.09 22.10
C CYS A 20 11.43 -9.84 21.87
N GLY A 21 11.97 -8.63 22.05
CA GLY A 21 11.23 -7.35 21.92
C GLY A 21 10.64 -7.06 20.52
N ALA A 22 10.56 -8.05 19.63
CA ALA A 22 9.88 -7.97 18.36
C ALA A 22 8.38 -8.25 18.58
N LYS A 23 7.57 -7.19 18.61
CA LYS A 23 6.12 -7.31 18.44
C LYS A 23 5.87 -8.14 17.17
N ARG A 24 5.39 -9.39 17.31
CA ARG A 24 5.05 -10.24 16.16
C ARG A 24 4.10 -9.46 15.26
N MET A 25 4.45 -9.33 13.98
CA MET A 25 3.62 -8.61 13.02
C MET A 25 2.25 -9.28 12.96
N SER A 26 1.17 -8.50 13.09
CA SER A 26 -0.17 -9.06 12.95
C SER A 26 -0.38 -9.54 11.51
N VAL A 27 -1.17 -10.60 11.32
CA VAL A 27 -1.49 -11.12 9.98
C VAL A 27 -2.11 -10.04 9.10
N GLY A 28 -3.00 -9.21 9.65
CA GLY A 28 -3.60 -8.08 8.94
C GLY A 28 -2.56 -7.05 8.49
N THR A 29 -1.62 -6.68 9.37
CA THR A 29 -0.52 -5.77 9.02
C THR A 29 0.38 -6.37 7.93
N ALA A 30 0.66 -7.67 8.00
CA ALA A 30 1.45 -8.36 6.99
C ALA A 30 0.78 -8.30 5.61
N LEU A 31 -0.53 -8.59 5.57
CA LEU A 31 -1.32 -8.56 4.35
C LEU A 31 -1.39 -7.15 3.76
N GLU A 32 -1.60 -6.12 4.59
CA GLU A 32 -1.57 -4.73 4.12
C GLU A 32 -0.23 -4.35 3.48
N GLN A 33 0.89 -4.74 4.10
CA GLN A 33 2.22 -4.45 3.54
C GLN A 33 2.45 -5.18 2.23
N LEU A 34 2.00 -6.44 2.13
CA LEU A 34 2.06 -7.22 0.90
C LEU A 34 1.26 -6.55 -0.22
N LEU A 35 0.01 -6.15 0.07
CA LEU A 35 -0.86 -5.46 -0.90
C LEU A 35 -0.26 -4.12 -1.34
N ARG A 36 0.28 -3.32 -0.41
CA ARG A 36 0.96 -2.06 -0.75
C ARG A 36 2.16 -2.28 -1.66
N LEU A 37 2.95 -3.32 -1.41
CA LEU A 37 4.13 -3.66 -2.20
C LEU A 37 3.74 -4.08 -3.62
N ILE A 38 2.71 -4.94 -3.75
CA ILE A 38 2.20 -5.37 -5.04
C ILE A 38 1.63 -4.19 -5.83
N HIS A 39 0.81 -3.35 -5.18
CA HIS A 39 0.25 -2.16 -5.82
C HIS A 39 1.32 -1.20 -6.33
N ARG A 40 2.35 -0.89 -5.52
CA ARG A 40 3.49 -0.06 -5.96
C ARG A 40 4.21 -0.64 -7.16
N ARG A 41 4.34 -1.97 -7.23
CA ARG A 41 4.96 -2.65 -8.37
C ARG A 41 4.08 -2.57 -9.61
N ALA A 42 2.78 -2.82 -9.48
CA ALA A 42 1.82 -2.71 -10.57
C ALA A 42 1.77 -1.28 -11.13
N MET A 43 1.78 -0.25 -10.28
CA MET A 43 1.90 1.15 -10.72
C MET A 43 3.13 1.39 -11.61
N LYS A 44 4.28 0.82 -11.25
CA LYS A 44 5.49 0.94 -12.08
C LYS A 44 5.36 0.21 -13.40
N LEU A 45 4.71 -0.96 -13.42
CA LEU A 45 4.50 -1.75 -14.63
C LEU A 45 3.50 -1.07 -15.57
N ALA A 46 2.44 -0.45 -15.04
CA ALA A 46 1.45 0.28 -15.82
C ALA A 46 2.04 1.48 -16.59
N MET A 47 3.20 1.98 -16.16
CA MET A 47 3.93 3.05 -16.86
C MET A 47 4.80 2.55 -18.02
N LEU A 48 5.05 1.24 -18.12
CA LEU A 48 5.84 0.65 -19.20
C LEU A 48 4.94 0.32 -20.40
N PRO A 49 5.45 0.36 -21.64
CA PRO A 49 4.79 -0.22 -22.80
C PRO A 49 4.46 -1.71 -22.58
N GLU A 50 3.37 -2.19 -23.17
CA GLU A 50 2.87 -3.57 -22.99
C GLU A 50 3.93 -4.62 -23.34
N ASP A 51 4.65 -4.41 -24.45
CA ASP A 51 5.71 -5.30 -24.96
C ASP A 51 6.94 -5.40 -24.05
N GLU A 52 7.16 -4.42 -23.18
CA GLU A 52 8.28 -4.43 -22.23
C GLU A 52 7.93 -5.15 -20.91
N ARG A 53 6.64 -5.36 -20.61
CA ARG A 53 6.17 -5.90 -19.31
C ARG A 53 6.42 -7.40 -19.14
N ASP A 54 6.48 -8.17 -20.23
CA ASP A 54 6.58 -9.64 -20.16
C ASP A 54 7.78 -10.12 -19.35
N SER A 55 8.94 -9.50 -19.56
CA SER A 55 10.16 -9.80 -18.79
C SER A 55 9.99 -9.57 -17.27
N HIS A 56 9.16 -8.60 -16.89
CA HIS A 56 8.85 -8.33 -15.50
C HIS A 56 7.89 -9.36 -14.92
N TYR A 57 6.89 -9.80 -15.69
CA TYR A 57 5.97 -10.88 -15.32
C TYR A 57 6.72 -12.20 -15.10
N ASP A 58 7.65 -12.55 -15.99
CA ASP A 58 8.52 -13.71 -15.81
C ASP A 58 9.34 -13.65 -14.52
N ARG A 59 9.89 -12.48 -14.19
CA ARG A 59 10.62 -12.30 -12.94
C ARG A 59 9.71 -12.43 -11.71
N ILE A 60 8.44 -12.01 -11.79
CA ILE A 60 7.45 -12.26 -10.71
C ILE A 60 7.29 -13.75 -10.53
N ARG A 61 6.99 -14.45 -11.64
CA ARG A 61 6.74 -15.89 -11.65
C ARG A 61 7.89 -16.66 -11.00
N LEU A 62 9.13 -16.42 -11.46
CA LEU A 62 10.32 -17.09 -10.92
C LEU A 62 10.52 -16.83 -9.42
N SER A 63 10.32 -15.57 -8.99
CA SER A 63 10.45 -15.21 -7.58
C SER A 63 9.36 -15.86 -6.72
N CYS A 64 8.14 -15.94 -7.23
CA CYS A 64 7.00 -16.57 -6.55
C CYS A 64 7.16 -18.09 -6.47
N CYS A 65 7.64 -18.76 -7.53
CA CYS A 65 7.99 -20.18 -7.48
C CYS A 65 9.00 -20.44 -6.36
N ALA A 66 10.13 -19.72 -6.38
CA ALA A 66 11.17 -19.89 -5.37
C ALA A 66 10.67 -19.63 -3.94
N ALA A 67 9.83 -18.60 -3.75
CA ALA A 67 9.24 -18.30 -2.45
C ALA A 67 8.24 -19.37 -2.00
N ALA A 68 7.41 -19.88 -2.92
CA ALA A 68 6.42 -20.91 -2.66
C ALA A 68 7.07 -22.25 -2.28
N GLU A 69 8.12 -22.65 -2.99
CA GLU A 69 8.93 -23.81 -2.65
C GLU A 69 9.60 -23.64 -1.28
N HIS A 70 10.11 -22.44 -1.00
CA HIS A 70 10.75 -22.13 0.28
C HIS A 70 9.79 -22.25 1.48
N ILE A 71 8.49 -22.02 1.29
CA ILE A 71 7.46 -22.21 2.32
C ILE A 71 6.88 -23.63 2.32
N GLY A 72 7.45 -24.55 1.53
CA GLY A 72 7.16 -25.99 1.56
C GLY A 72 6.15 -26.48 0.54
N GLN A 73 5.78 -25.68 -0.47
CA GLN A 73 4.99 -26.19 -1.60
C GLN A 73 5.86 -27.08 -2.50
N ASP A 74 5.25 -28.12 -3.08
CA ASP A 74 5.90 -28.89 -4.14
C ASP A 74 6.01 -28.05 -5.44
N PRO A 75 6.90 -28.42 -6.38
CA PRO A 75 7.15 -27.60 -7.57
C PRO A 75 5.91 -27.34 -8.45
N ASP A 76 4.99 -28.30 -8.53
CA ASP A 76 3.78 -28.15 -9.35
C ASP A 76 2.83 -27.14 -8.70
N GLN A 77 2.63 -27.22 -7.38
CA GLN A 77 1.85 -26.24 -6.63
C GLN A 77 2.49 -24.85 -6.58
N ALA A 78 3.82 -24.79 -6.47
CA ALA A 78 4.55 -23.54 -6.52
C ALA A 78 4.41 -22.84 -7.88
N ALA A 79 4.41 -23.61 -8.98
CA ALA A 79 4.16 -23.08 -10.33
C ALA A 79 2.73 -22.55 -10.47
N ILE A 80 1.72 -23.26 -9.96
CA ILE A 80 0.32 -22.77 -9.95
C ILE A 80 0.22 -21.45 -9.18
N THR A 81 0.74 -21.43 -7.94
CA THR A 81 0.74 -20.22 -7.10
C THR A 81 1.43 -19.05 -7.80
N ALA A 82 2.57 -19.28 -8.44
CA ALA A 82 3.30 -18.24 -9.15
C ALA A 82 2.52 -17.69 -10.36
N ASN A 83 1.83 -18.55 -11.11
CA ASN A 83 0.99 -18.13 -12.23
C ASN A 83 -0.20 -17.28 -11.75
N ASP A 84 -0.87 -17.70 -10.68
CA ASP A 84 -1.98 -16.94 -10.09
C ASP A 84 -1.51 -15.54 -9.63
N MET A 85 -0.32 -15.45 -9.04
CA MET A 85 0.28 -14.18 -8.65
C MET A 85 0.60 -13.28 -9.85
N VAL A 86 1.02 -13.85 -10.98
CA VAL A 86 1.25 -13.08 -12.22
C VAL A 86 -0.07 -12.54 -12.77
N GLU A 87 -1.10 -13.39 -12.87
CA GLU A 87 -2.43 -12.99 -13.34
C GLU A 87 -3.05 -11.92 -12.46
N PHE A 88 -2.89 -12.04 -11.14
CA PHE A 88 -3.30 -11.00 -10.20
C PHE A 88 -2.63 -9.64 -10.50
N VAL A 89 -1.32 -9.65 -10.75
CA VAL A 89 -0.59 -8.40 -11.08
C VAL A 89 -1.01 -7.86 -12.45
N ARG A 90 -1.22 -8.72 -13.46
CA ARG A 90 -1.73 -8.32 -14.79
C ARG A 90 -3.09 -7.64 -14.69
N ALA A 91 -4.02 -8.26 -13.97
CA ALA A 91 -5.34 -7.68 -13.73
C ALA A 91 -5.24 -6.33 -13.03
N LEU A 92 -4.38 -6.21 -12.01
CA LEU A 92 -4.17 -4.95 -11.30
C LEU A 92 -3.60 -3.84 -12.19
N VAL A 93 -2.65 -4.18 -13.08
CA VAL A 93 -2.12 -3.24 -14.08
C VAL A 93 -3.23 -2.76 -15.01
N GLY A 94 -4.05 -3.67 -15.55
CA GLY A 94 -5.18 -3.31 -16.41
C GLY A 94 -6.20 -2.40 -15.73
N ILE A 95 -6.45 -2.58 -14.43
CA ILE A 95 -7.31 -1.67 -13.64
C ILE A 95 -6.68 -0.28 -13.53
N ILE A 96 -5.37 -0.20 -13.24
CA ILE A 96 -4.65 1.08 -13.13
C ILE A 96 -4.68 1.83 -14.45
N GLU A 97 -4.46 1.14 -15.57
CA GLU A 97 -4.51 1.72 -16.91
C GLU A 97 -5.91 2.24 -17.26
N MET A 98 -6.95 1.45 -16.97
CA MET A 98 -8.33 1.86 -17.20
C MET A 98 -8.72 3.09 -16.36
N GLY A 99 -8.18 3.21 -15.14
CA GLY A 99 -8.36 4.40 -14.29
C GLY A 99 -7.54 5.62 -14.70
N SER A 100 -6.56 5.46 -15.60
CA SER A 100 -5.64 6.52 -16.05
C SER A 100 -6.04 7.17 -17.38
N GLY A 101 -7.29 6.99 -17.82
CA GLY A 101 -7.84 7.61 -19.03
C GLY A 101 -7.77 9.15 -19.03
N PRO A 102 -8.03 9.81 -20.18
CA PRO A 102 -7.70 11.23 -20.45
C PRO A 102 -8.35 12.25 -19.50
N ASP A 103 -9.25 11.84 -18.62
CA ASP A 103 -9.87 12.71 -17.63
C ASP A 103 -8.94 13.09 -16.46
N HIS A 104 -7.80 12.43 -16.29
CA HIS A 104 -6.80 12.84 -15.29
C HIS A 104 -6.01 14.09 -15.67
N GLU A 105 -5.95 14.46 -16.97
CA GLU A 105 -5.31 15.70 -17.40
C GLU A 105 -6.17 16.94 -17.13
N ARG A 106 -7.48 16.79 -16.92
CA ARG A 106 -8.38 17.94 -16.67
C ARG A 106 -8.31 18.50 -15.25
N ASN A 107 -7.65 17.82 -14.32
CA ASN A 107 -7.51 18.27 -12.92
C ASN A 107 -6.15 18.95 -12.62
N ALA A 108 -5.22 19.00 -13.58
CA ALA A 108 -3.99 19.78 -13.43
C ALA A 108 -4.18 21.26 -13.83
N ASP A 109 -5.21 21.56 -14.65
CA ASP A 109 -5.49 22.91 -15.18
C ASP A 109 -6.50 23.73 -14.36
N GLN A 110 -7.08 23.17 -13.28
CA GLN A 110 -7.82 23.95 -12.28
C GLN A 110 -6.92 24.40 -11.12
N ARG A 111 -5.78 25.03 -11.43
CA ARG A 111 -5.29 26.10 -10.55
C ARG A 111 -6.08 27.35 -10.92
N SER A 112 -7.09 27.64 -10.10
CA SER A 112 -8.00 28.76 -10.26
C SER A 112 -7.31 30.05 -10.73
N PRO A 113 -7.90 30.79 -11.67
CA PRO A 113 -7.49 32.16 -11.95
C PRO A 113 -7.82 33.02 -10.72
N MET A 114 -6.78 33.45 -10.00
CA MET A 114 -6.93 34.48 -8.98
C MET A 114 -7.47 35.75 -9.65
N LEU A 115 -8.69 36.13 -9.25
CA LEU A 115 -9.27 37.45 -9.52
C LEU A 115 -8.35 38.56 -8.98
N PRO A 116 -8.27 39.72 -9.65
CA PRO A 116 -7.49 40.84 -9.16
C PRO A 116 -8.14 41.42 -7.91
N SER A 117 -7.38 41.41 -6.81
CA SER A 117 -7.73 42.14 -5.59
C SER A 117 -7.51 43.63 -5.86
N GLY A 118 -8.61 44.38 -5.98
CA GLY A 118 -8.59 45.83 -6.16
C GLY A 118 -8.00 46.49 -4.91
N GLY A 119 -6.73 46.87 -5.00
CA GLY A 119 -6.05 47.72 -4.03
C GLY A 119 -6.48 49.16 -4.23
N GLN A 120 -7.07 49.73 -3.19
CA GLN A 120 -7.39 51.15 -3.07
C GLN A 120 -6.09 51.97 -3.02
N GLU A 121 -5.79 52.70 -4.10
CA GLU A 121 -4.69 53.65 -4.14
C GLU A 121 -5.20 55.09 -3.92
N HIS A 122 -4.74 55.65 -2.79
CA HIS A 122 -5.01 57.00 -2.33
C HIS A 122 -4.06 57.97 -3.06
N VAL A 123 -4.52 58.61 -4.14
CA VAL A 123 -3.75 59.63 -4.85
C VAL A 123 -4.01 61.00 -4.24
N THR A 124 -3.03 61.50 -3.49
CA THR A 124 -2.86 62.93 -3.21
C THR A 124 -2.09 63.55 -4.38
N THR A 125 -2.69 64.45 -5.16
CA THR A 125 -1.91 65.46 -5.91
C THR A 125 -2.74 66.74 -6.12
N ARG A 126 -2.07 67.85 -5.84
CA ARG A 126 -2.47 69.27 -5.88
C ARG A 126 -3.01 69.73 -7.23
N ILE A 127 -3.92 70.71 -7.18
CA ILE A 127 -3.90 71.92 -8.04
C ILE A 127 -4.08 73.12 -7.13
#